data_AF-A0A955AUS5-F1
#
_entry.id   AF-A0A955AUS5-F1
#
_cell.length_a   1.000
_cell.length_b   1.000
_cell.length_c   1.000
_cell.angle_alpha   90.00
_cell.angle_beta   90.00
_cell.angle_gamma   90.00
#
_symmetry.space_group_name_H-M   'P 1'
#
loop_
_entity.id
_entity.type
_entity.pdbx_description
1 polymer ?
#
loop_
_entity_poly.entity_id
_entity_poly.type
_entity_poly.pdbx_seq_one_letter_code
_entity_poly.pdbx_strand_id
1 'polypeptide(L)'
;RSTSTAIKVKLLNTSRVLQVAQLAKARLLNRDSHSAPKPAEQTPAKQTRADEVAADETASEPLLEPGLDEAVFREPTDRRWREAWRLTEELLVAIDRESAAAGAKCYVLTLTAAVQVDPDASVQRELADRLGVDDLDYAPRRIQQLAEDRQLAVIDLVAPLRTVAAKEQTPLHGFAITRLNTGHWNEAGHAAAAKVIADRLAADWKVGN
;
A
#
# COMPACT_ATOMS: atom_id res chain seq x y z
N ARG A 1 -4.92 -23.39 -21.91
CA ARG A 1 -5.61 -22.46 -20.99
C ARG A 1 -6.38 -23.29 -19.96
N SER A 2 -5.85 -23.54 -18.76
CA SER A 2 -6.66 -24.15 -17.66
C SER A 2 -6.01 -24.08 -16.27
N THR A 3 -4.69 -23.92 -16.14
CA THR A 3 -3.99 -23.96 -14.85
C THR A 3 -4.01 -22.63 -14.08
N SER A 4 -3.92 -21.49 -14.78
CA SER A 4 -3.88 -20.16 -14.14
C SER A 4 -5.20 -19.78 -13.45
N THR A 5 -6.35 -20.15 -14.04
CA THR A 5 -7.67 -19.88 -13.45
C THR A 5 -7.92 -20.71 -12.20
N ALA A 6 -7.51 -21.99 -12.22
CA ALA A 6 -7.66 -22.88 -11.06
C ALA A 6 -6.81 -22.44 -9.86
N ILE A 7 -5.60 -21.93 -10.10
CA ILE A 7 -4.73 -21.40 -9.04
C ILE A 7 -5.31 -20.11 -8.44
N LYS A 8 -5.83 -19.19 -9.28
CA LYS A 8 -6.51 -17.97 -8.80
C LYS A 8 -7.72 -18.30 -7.93
N VAL A 9 -8.58 -19.24 -8.35
CA VAL A 9 -9.76 -19.65 -7.58
C VAL A 9 -9.36 -20.29 -6.25
N LYS A 10 -8.29 -21.09 -6.23
CA LYS A 10 -7.81 -21.74 -5.00
C LYS A 10 -7.24 -20.73 -4.01
N LEU A 11 -6.42 -19.77 -4.45
CA LEU A 11 -5.85 -18.72 -3.59
C LEU A 11 -6.93 -17.84 -2.95
N LEU A 12 -7.94 -17.46 -3.74
CA LEU A 12 -9.07 -16.65 -3.26
C LEU A 12 -9.90 -17.40 -2.20
N ASN A 13 -10.01 -18.73 -2.31
CA ASN A 13 -10.81 -19.55 -1.40
C ASN A 13 -10.05 -20.06 -0.16
N THR A 14 -8.72 -20.03 -0.12
CA THR A 14 -7.94 -20.47 1.06
C THR A 14 -7.22 -19.35 1.80
N SER A 15 -7.06 -18.15 1.22
CA SER A 15 -6.47 -17.01 1.93
C SER A 15 -7.54 -16.21 2.68
N ARG A 16 -7.45 -16.20 4.02
CA ARG A 16 -8.33 -15.39 4.88
C ARG A 16 -8.19 -13.89 4.59
N VAL A 17 -6.98 -13.43 4.28
CA VAL A 17 -6.71 -12.03 3.92
C VAL A 17 -7.41 -11.65 2.62
N LEU A 18 -7.34 -12.51 1.59
CA LEU A 18 -8.03 -12.25 0.31
C LEU A 18 -9.55 -12.34 0.46
N GLN A 19 -10.07 -13.22 1.31
CA GLN A 19 -11.51 -13.28 1.60
C GLN A 19 -12.01 -12.02 2.28
N VAL A 20 -11.28 -11.48 3.27
CA VAL A 20 -11.63 -10.21 3.94
C VAL A 20 -11.59 -9.05 2.95
N ALA A 21 -10.51 -8.94 2.15
CA ALA A 21 -10.38 -7.92 1.12
C ALA A 21 -11.52 -8.00 0.08
N GLN A 22 -11.89 -9.22 -0.33
CA GLN A 22 -12.95 -9.42 -1.31
C GLN A 22 -14.35 -9.20 -0.74
N LEU A 23 -14.59 -9.53 0.52
CA LEU A 23 -15.83 -9.21 1.23
C LEU A 23 -15.98 -7.70 1.43
N ALA A 24 -14.90 -7.01 1.80
CA ALA A 24 -14.89 -5.55 1.90
C ALA A 24 -15.19 -4.90 0.53
N LYS A 25 -14.52 -5.35 -0.53
CA LYS A 25 -14.78 -4.93 -1.91
C LYS A 25 -16.24 -5.19 -2.32
N ALA A 26 -16.77 -6.38 -2.06
CA ALA A 26 -18.15 -6.72 -2.40
C ALA A 26 -19.17 -5.84 -1.65
N ARG A 27 -18.92 -5.51 -0.38
CA ARG A 27 -19.78 -4.62 0.40
C ARG A 27 -19.71 -3.16 -0.07
N LEU A 28 -18.54 -2.71 -0.51
CA LEU A 28 -18.36 -1.38 -1.10
C LEU A 28 -19.07 -1.26 -2.46
N LEU A 29 -18.97 -2.28 -3.31
CA LEU A 29 -19.60 -2.28 -4.64
C LEU A 29 -21.12 -2.53 -4.59
N ASN A 30 -21.62 -3.29 -3.60
CA ASN A 30 -23.05 -3.55 -3.44
C ASN A 30 -23.79 -2.47 -2.62
N ARG A 31 -23.08 -1.45 -2.10
CA ARG A 31 -23.71 -0.30 -1.43
C ARG A 31 -24.46 0.62 -2.41
N ASP A 32 -24.14 0.52 -3.71
CA ASP A 32 -24.71 1.38 -4.76
C ASP A 32 -25.91 0.75 -5.52
N SER A 33 -26.32 -0.48 -5.20
CA SER A 33 -27.32 -1.23 -6.00
C SER A 33 -28.75 -1.27 -5.43
N HIS A 34 -29.10 -0.40 -4.47
CA HIS A 34 -30.50 -0.19 -4.06
C HIS A 34 -30.97 1.24 -4.35
N SER A 35 -31.19 1.55 -5.63
CA SER A 35 -32.26 2.44 -6.12
C SER A 35 -32.37 2.45 -7.67
N ALA A 36 -33.47 1.88 -8.16
CA ALA A 36 -34.19 2.16 -9.42
C ALA A 36 -33.57 1.74 -10.79
N PRO A 37 -34.42 1.48 -11.82
CA PRO A 37 -34.18 0.46 -12.86
C PRO A 37 -33.50 0.97 -14.15
N LYS A 38 -32.93 0.01 -14.87
CA LYS A 38 -32.16 0.12 -16.11
C LYS A 38 -33.02 0.43 -17.34
N PRO A 39 -32.57 1.29 -18.27
CA PRO A 39 -32.99 1.19 -19.68
C PRO A 39 -31.82 0.91 -20.64
N ALA A 40 -32.11 -0.04 -21.52
CA ALA A 40 -31.69 -0.30 -22.90
C ALA A 40 -30.26 0.01 -23.41
N GLU A 41 -29.71 -1.06 -23.97
CA GLU A 41 -28.50 -1.27 -24.76
C GLU A 41 -28.59 -0.59 -26.14
N GLN A 42 -27.54 0.16 -26.54
CA GLN A 42 -27.24 0.48 -27.94
C GLN A 42 -25.72 0.52 -28.16
N THR A 43 -25.24 -0.39 -29.01
CA THR A 43 -23.90 -0.36 -29.66
C THR A 43 -24.12 0.20 -31.07
N PRO A 44 -23.30 1.13 -31.59
CA PRO A 44 -22.16 0.77 -32.48
C PRO A 44 -21.01 1.82 -32.41
N ALA A 45 -19.81 1.74 -33.00
CA ALA A 45 -19.10 0.86 -33.93
C ALA A 45 -17.58 1.04 -33.71
N LYS A 46 -16.80 0.08 -34.23
CA LYS A 46 -15.34 0.15 -34.43
C LYS A 46 -14.89 1.46 -35.09
N GLN A 47 -13.88 2.11 -34.50
CA GLN A 47 -12.94 2.95 -35.23
C GLN A 47 -11.52 2.57 -34.79
N THR A 48 -10.84 1.86 -35.69
CA THR A 48 -9.39 1.74 -35.74
C THR A 48 -8.81 3.09 -36.12
N ARG A 49 -7.85 3.60 -35.35
CA ARG A 49 -6.92 4.62 -35.84
C ARG A 49 -5.57 4.45 -35.17
N ALA A 50 -4.66 3.88 -35.95
CA ALA A 50 -3.26 3.67 -35.61
C ALA A 50 -2.43 4.96 -35.77
N ASP A 51 -2.98 6.15 -35.50
CA ASP A 51 -2.37 7.45 -35.86
C ASP A 51 -2.45 8.53 -34.75
N GLU A 52 -2.74 8.18 -33.51
CA GLU A 52 -2.57 9.04 -32.32
C GLU A 52 -1.91 8.13 -31.28
N VAL A 53 -0.67 8.28 -30.83
CA VAL A 53 0.02 9.50 -30.44
C VAL A 53 1.52 9.23 -30.55
N ALA A 54 2.15 9.67 -31.63
CA ALA A 54 3.56 10.04 -31.63
C ALA A 54 3.65 11.45 -31.05
N ALA A 55 3.49 11.57 -29.73
CA ALA A 55 3.74 12.79 -28.99
C ALA A 55 4.04 12.41 -27.53
N ASP A 56 5.10 13.03 -27.02
CA ASP A 56 5.49 13.11 -25.62
C ASP A 56 6.49 12.06 -25.08
N GLU A 57 7.68 12.02 -25.68
CA GLU A 57 8.91 11.56 -24.99
C GLU A 57 9.44 12.62 -23.98
N THR A 58 8.63 13.61 -23.60
CA THR A 58 8.94 14.65 -22.62
C THR A 58 8.01 14.67 -21.40
N ALA A 59 7.07 13.74 -21.31
CA ALA A 59 6.26 13.57 -20.12
C ALA A 59 7.17 13.07 -18.98
N SER A 60 7.31 13.85 -17.92
CA SER A 60 7.84 13.36 -16.65
C SER A 60 7.07 12.10 -16.26
N GLU A 61 7.77 10.96 -16.24
CA GLU A 61 7.21 9.66 -15.85
C GLU A 61 6.44 9.75 -14.53
N PRO A 62 5.32 9.03 -14.36
CA PRO A 62 4.52 9.13 -13.15
C PRO A 62 5.34 8.70 -11.92
N LEU A 63 5.62 9.66 -11.04
CA LEU A 63 6.23 9.44 -9.71
C LEU A 63 5.42 8.50 -8.80
N LEU A 64 4.18 8.19 -9.19
CA LEU A 64 3.24 7.42 -8.40
C LEU A 64 3.13 5.98 -8.91
N GLU A 65 3.08 5.03 -7.98
CA GLU A 65 2.95 3.61 -8.31
C GLU A 65 1.56 3.30 -8.88
N PRO A 66 1.48 2.46 -9.95
CA PRO A 66 0.21 1.99 -10.45
C PRO A 66 -0.62 1.29 -9.35
N GLY A 67 -1.80 1.83 -9.08
CA GLY A 67 -2.73 1.28 -8.08
C GLY A 67 -2.59 1.88 -6.67
N LEU A 68 -1.66 2.80 -6.44
CA LEU A 68 -1.61 3.63 -5.24
C LEU A 68 -2.32 4.95 -5.50
N ASP A 69 -3.24 5.35 -4.63
CA ASP A 69 -3.93 6.63 -4.72
C ASP A 69 -3.12 7.71 -3.98
N GLU A 70 -2.93 8.90 -4.57
CA GLU A 70 -2.19 10.00 -3.95
C GLU A 70 -2.80 10.48 -2.62
N ALA A 71 -4.08 10.19 -2.38
CA ALA A 71 -4.74 10.52 -1.12
C ALA A 71 -4.14 9.80 0.10
N VAL A 72 -3.36 8.73 -0.09
CA VAL A 72 -2.68 8.02 1.01
C VAL A 72 -1.62 8.88 1.72
N PHE A 73 -1.12 9.93 1.06
CA PHE A 73 -0.07 10.82 1.59
C PHE A 73 -0.61 12.04 2.34
N ARG A 74 -1.93 12.18 2.50
CA ARG A 74 -2.52 13.36 3.12
C ARG A 74 -3.67 13.02 4.05
N GLU A 75 -4.00 13.96 4.93
CA GLU A 75 -5.17 13.84 5.77
C GLU A 75 -6.46 13.79 4.93
N PRO A 76 -7.37 12.82 5.20
CA PRO A 76 -8.56 12.63 4.39
C PRO A 76 -9.57 13.77 4.58
N THR A 77 -9.84 14.49 3.49
CA THR A 77 -10.80 15.61 3.48
C THR A 77 -12.23 15.17 3.14
N ASP A 78 -12.41 14.03 2.47
CA ASP A 78 -13.73 13.51 2.15
C ASP A 78 -14.18 12.39 3.10
N ARG A 79 -15.50 12.17 3.12
CA ARG A 79 -16.15 11.23 4.04
C ARG A 79 -15.73 9.77 3.79
N ARG A 80 -15.50 9.36 2.54
CA ARG A 80 -15.19 7.96 2.21
C ARG A 80 -13.81 7.59 2.72
N TRP A 81 -12.82 8.44 2.50
CA TRP A 81 -11.48 8.21 3.02
C TRP A 81 -11.40 8.30 4.55
N ARG A 82 -12.15 9.21 5.19
CA ARG A 82 -12.28 9.22 6.66
C ARG A 82 -12.89 7.92 7.20
N GLU A 83 -13.95 7.41 6.56
CA GLU A 83 -14.58 6.15 6.96
C GLU A 83 -13.65 4.95 6.74
N ALA A 84 -12.90 4.94 5.63
CA ALA A 84 -11.91 3.90 5.35
C ALA A 84 -10.79 3.88 6.41
N TRP A 85 -10.26 5.04 6.80
CA TRP A 85 -9.27 5.15 7.87
C TRP A 85 -9.83 4.68 9.22
N ARG A 86 -10.99 5.18 9.63
CA ARG A 86 -11.65 4.73 10.88
C ARG A 86 -11.83 3.22 10.92
N LEU A 87 -12.34 2.62 9.84
CA LEU A 87 -12.54 1.17 9.76
C LEU A 87 -11.21 0.40 9.81
N THR A 88 -10.17 0.92 9.17
CA THR A 88 -8.84 0.29 9.17
C THR A 88 -8.26 0.28 10.58
N GLU A 89 -8.32 1.41 11.28
CA GLU A 89 -7.85 1.54 12.67
C GLU A 89 -8.63 0.60 13.61
N GLU A 90 -9.95 0.53 13.48
CA GLU A 90 -10.79 -0.39 14.26
C GLU A 90 -10.42 -1.86 14.00
N LEU A 91 -10.13 -2.22 12.74
CA LEU A 91 -9.72 -3.57 12.38
C LEU A 91 -8.34 -3.92 12.93
N LEU A 92 -7.38 -3.00 12.88
CA LEU A 92 -6.04 -3.23 13.45
C LEU A 92 -6.12 -3.49 14.95
N VAL A 93 -6.91 -2.70 15.68
CA VAL A 93 -7.14 -2.91 17.12
C VAL A 93 -7.86 -4.23 17.39
N ALA A 94 -8.82 -4.63 16.55
CA ALA A 94 -9.51 -5.91 16.70
C ALA A 94 -8.54 -7.09 16.49
N ILE A 95 -7.70 -7.05 15.46
CA ILE A 95 -6.70 -8.08 15.16
C ILE A 95 -5.69 -8.21 16.31
N ASP A 96 -5.24 -7.09 16.88
CA ASP A 96 -4.32 -7.09 18.02
C ASP A 96 -4.95 -7.78 19.25
N ARG A 97 -6.19 -7.41 19.59
CA ARG A 97 -6.93 -8.03 20.70
C ARG A 97 -7.18 -9.52 20.48
N GLU A 98 -7.55 -9.93 19.27
CA GLU A 98 -7.73 -11.34 18.92
C GLU A 98 -6.41 -12.12 19.02
N SER A 99 -5.30 -11.52 18.58
CA SER A 99 -3.97 -12.12 18.71
C SER A 99 -3.59 -12.31 20.18
N ALA A 100 -3.80 -11.28 21.00
CA ALA A 100 -3.53 -11.33 22.44
C ALA A 100 -4.39 -12.38 23.15
N ALA A 101 -5.67 -12.50 22.79
CA ALA A 101 -6.57 -13.53 23.31
C ALA A 101 -6.11 -14.95 22.94
N ALA A 102 -5.41 -15.10 21.81
CA ALA A 102 -4.77 -16.35 21.39
C ALA A 102 -3.36 -16.55 21.98
N GLY A 103 -2.89 -15.67 22.86
CA GLY A 103 -1.56 -15.74 23.48
C GLY A 103 -0.42 -15.31 22.54
N ALA A 104 -0.71 -14.59 21.46
CA ALA A 104 0.27 -14.09 20.51
C ALA A 104 0.38 -12.57 20.57
N LYS A 105 1.60 -12.05 20.43
CA LYS A 105 1.83 -10.61 20.22
C LYS A 105 1.61 -10.26 18.75
N CYS A 106 0.77 -9.26 18.47
CA CYS A 106 0.58 -8.74 17.12
C CYS A 106 1.57 -7.60 16.84
N TYR A 107 2.09 -7.53 15.62
CA TYR A 107 2.85 -6.37 15.14
C TYR A 107 2.22 -5.85 13.86
N VAL A 108 2.06 -4.52 13.80
CA VAL A 108 1.61 -3.81 12.60
C VAL A 108 2.84 -3.20 11.92
N LEU A 109 3.00 -3.48 10.63
CA LEU A 109 4.11 -2.97 9.84
C LEU A 109 3.58 -1.93 8.84
N THR A 110 4.21 -0.76 8.77
CA THR A 110 3.93 0.21 7.71
C THR A 110 4.85 -0.11 6.53
N LEU A 111 4.25 -0.45 5.39
CA LEU A 111 5.00 -0.70 4.16
C LEU A 111 5.39 0.63 3.50
N THR A 112 6.44 0.57 2.69
CA THR A 112 6.94 1.72 1.94
C THR A 112 6.34 1.73 0.53
N ALA A 113 5.99 2.91 0.02
CA ALA A 113 5.93 3.15 -1.42
C ALA A 113 7.35 3.45 -1.94
N ALA A 114 7.64 3.10 -3.19
CA ALA A 114 8.98 3.28 -3.75
C ALA A 114 9.49 4.73 -3.63
N VAL A 115 8.62 5.71 -3.91
CA VAL A 115 8.94 7.14 -3.81
C VAL A 115 9.31 7.59 -2.39
N GLN A 116 8.82 6.92 -1.34
CA GLN A 116 9.17 7.26 0.04
C GLN A 116 10.61 6.86 0.40
N VAL A 117 11.19 5.93 -0.34
CA VAL A 117 12.52 5.35 -0.09
C VAL A 117 13.42 5.41 -1.33
N ASP A 118 13.12 6.32 -2.26
CA ASP A 118 13.98 6.54 -3.41
C ASP A 118 15.37 7.01 -2.91
N PRO A 119 16.48 6.44 -3.43
CA PRO A 119 17.82 6.89 -3.08
C PRO A 119 18.07 8.39 -3.35
N ASP A 120 17.37 8.98 -4.32
CA ASP A 120 17.38 10.42 -4.56
C ASP A 120 16.23 11.11 -3.81
N ALA A 121 16.59 11.85 -2.76
CA ALA A 121 15.64 12.63 -1.96
C ALA A 121 14.91 13.73 -2.75
N SER A 122 15.39 14.11 -3.94
CA SER A 122 14.68 15.06 -4.81
C SER A 122 13.33 14.50 -5.29
N VAL A 123 13.25 13.18 -5.53
CA VAL A 123 12.05 12.50 -6.01
C VAL A 123 10.91 12.58 -4.98
N GLN A 124 11.24 12.38 -3.70
CA GLN A 124 10.26 12.54 -2.62
C GLN A 124 9.75 13.98 -2.53
N ARG A 125 10.68 14.96 -2.60
CA ARG A 125 10.33 16.39 -2.51
C ARG A 125 9.45 16.83 -3.67
N GLU A 126 9.78 16.42 -4.89
CA GLU A 126 8.99 16.74 -6.09
C GLU A 126 7.54 16.25 -5.95
N LEU A 127 7.34 15.03 -5.46
CA LEU A 127 5.99 14.52 -5.24
C LEU A 127 5.29 15.26 -4.09
N ALA A 128 6.00 15.53 -2.98
CA ALA A 128 5.41 16.26 -1.85
C ALA A 128 4.94 17.67 -2.28
N ASP A 129 5.77 18.40 -3.03
CA ASP A 129 5.45 19.71 -3.60
C ASP A 129 4.24 19.64 -4.54
N ARG A 130 4.21 18.63 -5.43
CA ARG A 130 3.08 18.40 -6.36
C ARG A 130 1.76 18.14 -5.62
N LEU A 131 1.81 17.45 -4.48
CA LEU A 131 0.64 17.12 -3.68
C LEU A 131 0.26 18.22 -2.67
N GLY A 132 1.12 19.22 -2.47
CA GLY A 132 0.95 20.27 -1.48
C GLY A 132 1.01 19.74 -0.04
N VAL A 133 1.90 18.78 0.22
CA VAL A 133 2.14 18.18 1.55
C VAL A 133 3.59 18.38 1.97
N ASP A 134 3.87 18.39 3.27
CA ASP A 134 5.24 18.58 3.78
C ASP A 134 6.14 17.38 3.50
N ASP A 135 5.56 16.17 3.48
CA ASP A 135 6.23 14.91 3.20
C ASP A 135 5.21 13.82 2.82
N LEU A 136 5.73 12.63 2.50
CA LEU A 136 4.93 11.47 2.10
C LEU A 136 4.66 10.49 3.26
N ASP A 137 4.84 10.91 4.51
CA ASP A 137 4.86 10.02 5.68
C ASP A 137 3.56 10.08 6.51
N TYR A 138 2.49 10.64 5.94
CA TYR A 138 1.18 10.76 6.61
C TYR A 138 0.64 9.42 7.13
N ALA A 139 0.57 8.39 6.28
CA ALA A 139 0.02 7.09 6.67
C ALA A 139 0.84 6.42 7.80
N PRO A 140 2.18 6.33 7.73
CA PRO A 140 3.00 5.87 8.85
C PRO A 140 2.78 6.69 10.13
N ARG A 141 2.76 8.03 10.05
CA ARG A 141 2.49 8.89 11.23
C ARG A 141 1.15 8.61 11.86
N ARG A 142 0.09 8.44 11.06
CA ARG A 142 -1.26 8.15 11.55
C ARG A 142 -1.32 6.80 12.26
N ILE A 143 -0.68 5.78 11.71
CA ILE A 143 -0.59 4.46 12.34
C ILE A 143 0.23 4.51 13.63
N GLN A 144 1.29 5.31 13.68
CA GLN A 144 2.08 5.52 14.89
C GLN A 144 1.26 6.22 15.99
N GLN A 145 0.47 7.23 15.64
CA GLN A 145 -0.47 7.87 16.59
C GLN A 145 -1.50 6.88 17.14
N LEU A 146 -2.10 6.05 16.27
CA LEU A 146 -2.99 4.97 16.72
C LEU A 146 -2.28 4.03 17.68
N ALA A 147 -1.02 3.69 17.40
CA ALA A 147 -0.23 2.79 18.23
C ALA A 147 0.02 3.35 19.62
N GLU A 148 0.28 4.65 19.74
CA GLU A 148 0.42 5.34 21.02
C GLU A 148 -0.90 5.34 21.81
N ASP A 149 -2.01 5.66 21.14
CA ASP A 149 -3.34 5.73 21.76
C ASP A 149 -3.89 4.37 22.19
N ARG A 150 -3.55 3.31 21.45
CA ARG A 150 -4.12 1.96 21.60
C ARG A 150 -3.11 0.92 22.06
N GLN A 151 -1.88 1.33 22.32
CA GLN A 151 -0.76 0.47 22.75
C GLN A 151 -0.45 -0.66 21.75
N LEU A 152 -0.57 -0.39 20.44
CA LEU A 152 -0.23 -1.36 19.40
C LEU A 152 1.29 -1.44 19.23
N ALA A 153 1.82 -2.63 18.93
CA ALA A 153 3.22 -2.74 18.52
C ALA A 153 3.36 -2.42 17.03
N VAL A 154 3.87 -1.22 16.71
CA VAL A 154 4.16 -0.80 15.33
C VAL A 154 5.66 -0.87 15.03
N ILE A 155 5.97 -1.35 13.83
CA ILE A 155 7.29 -1.29 13.22
C ILE A 155 7.19 -0.42 11.97
N ASP A 156 7.69 0.82 12.07
CA ASP A 156 7.76 1.71 10.91
C ASP A 156 8.97 1.37 10.02
N LEU A 157 8.71 1.02 8.77
CA LEU A 157 9.76 0.68 7.81
C LEU A 157 10.20 1.86 6.96
N VAL A 158 9.44 2.96 6.90
CA VAL A 158 9.73 4.06 5.96
C VAL A 158 11.06 4.72 6.28
N ALA A 159 11.23 5.26 7.49
CA ALA A 159 12.47 5.92 7.89
C ALA A 159 13.73 5.03 7.80
N PRO A 160 13.74 3.78 8.30
CA PRO A 160 14.93 2.95 8.21
C PRO A 160 15.26 2.51 6.77
N LEU A 161 14.26 2.16 5.94
CA LEU A 161 14.53 1.79 4.55
C LEU A 161 14.98 2.99 3.72
N ARG A 162 14.41 4.18 3.95
CA ARG A 162 14.90 5.43 3.33
C ARG A 162 16.38 5.66 3.66
N THR A 163 16.76 5.44 4.91
CA THR A 163 18.17 5.57 5.36
C THR A 163 19.08 4.56 4.66
N VAL A 164 18.65 3.31 4.53
CA VAL A 164 19.39 2.26 3.80
C VAL A 164 19.54 2.63 2.32
N ALA A 165 18.45 2.97 1.65
CA ALA A 165 18.44 3.34 0.23
C ALA A 165 19.36 4.54 -0.05
N ALA A 166 19.29 5.59 0.77
CA ALA A 166 20.12 6.78 0.63
C ALA A 166 21.60 6.49 0.91
N LYS A 167 21.92 5.67 1.91
CA LYS A 167 23.31 5.32 2.24
C LYS A 167 23.95 4.44 1.18
N GLU A 168 23.21 3.46 0.68
CA GLU A 168 23.72 2.43 -0.23
C GLU A 168 23.51 2.80 -1.70
N GLN A 169 22.81 3.91 -1.98
CA GLN A 169 22.45 4.37 -3.33
C GLN A 169 21.85 3.24 -4.18
N THR A 170 21.06 2.36 -3.53
CA THR A 170 20.54 1.14 -4.12
C THR A 170 19.01 1.17 -4.11
N PRO A 171 18.34 0.96 -5.27
CA PRO A 171 16.90 0.79 -5.35
C PRO A 171 16.40 -0.34 -4.47
N LEU A 172 15.39 -0.07 -3.62
CA LEU A 172 14.74 -1.10 -2.79
C LEU A 172 13.47 -1.66 -3.42
N HIS A 173 12.97 -1.02 -4.48
CA HIS A 173 11.75 -1.41 -5.18
C HIS A 173 12.02 -1.68 -6.64
N GLY A 174 11.17 -2.50 -7.23
CA GLY A 174 11.14 -2.75 -8.66
C GLY A 174 12.22 -3.69 -9.18
N PHE A 175 11.98 -4.24 -10.35
CA PHE A 175 12.83 -5.26 -10.96
C PHE A 175 13.35 -4.77 -12.31
N ALA A 176 14.49 -5.29 -12.76
CA ALA A 176 15.08 -4.93 -14.05
C ALA A 176 14.12 -5.18 -15.24
N ILE A 177 13.22 -6.16 -15.12
CA ILE A 177 12.21 -6.50 -16.14
C ILE A 177 10.98 -5.57 -16.14
N THR A 178 10.79 -4.78 -15.08
CA THR A 178 9.68 -3.81 -14.98
C THR A 178 10.25 -2.40 -15.02
N ARG A 179 10.67 -1.89 -13.86
CA ARG A 179 11.32 -0.60 -13.64
C ARG A 179 11.83 -0.58 -12.20
N LEU A 180 13.06 -0.14 -11.98
CA LEU A 180 13.59 0.10 -10.62
C LEU A 180 12.84 1.28 -9.96
N ASN A 181 12.85 1.31 -8.62
CA ASN A 181 12.14 2.29 -7.80
C ASN A 181 10.63 2.39 -8.12
N THR A 182 9.98 1.26 -8.37
CA THR A 182 8.51 1.21 -8.49
C THR A 182 7.94 -0.09 -7.96
N GLY A 183 6.73 -0.02 -7.40
CA GLY A 183 5.92 -1.20 -7.10
C GLY A 183 6.47 -2.00 -5.92
N HIS A 184 6.64 -3.31 -6.07
CA HIS A 184 7.03 -4.17 -4.96
C HIS A 184 8.50 -4.03 -4.57
N TRP A 185 8.83 -4.42 -3.33
CA TRP A 185 10.21 -4.62 -2.91
C TRP A 185 10.93 -5.61 -3.83
N ASN A 186 12.19 -5.31 -4.15
CA ASN A 186 13.12 -6.24 -4.77
C ASN A 186 13.90 -7.03 -3.71
N GLU A 187 14.92 -7.79 -4.11
CA GLU A 187 15.71 -8.59 -3.16
C GLU A 187 16.37 -7.70 -2.08
N ALA A 188 16.89 -6.53 -2.46
CA ALA A 188 17.51 -5.59 -1.53
C ALA A 188 16.47 -4.98 -0.56
N GLY A 189 15.30 -4.59 -1.07
CA GLY A 189 14.20 -4.09 -0.24
C GLY A 189 13.70 -5.13 0.77
N HIS A 190 13.49 -6.37 0.32
CA HIS A 190 13.12 -7.47 1.21
C HIS A 190 14.19 -7.74 2.28
N ALA A 191 15.48 -7.73 1.91
CA ALA A 191 16.57 -7.93 2.85
C ALA A 191 16.66 -6.80 3.90
N ALA A 192 16.54 -5.54 3.47
CA ALA A 192 16.54 -4.38 4.35
C ALA A 192 15.35 -4.42 5.33
N ALA A 193 14.14 -4.67 4.83
CA ALA A 193 12.94 -4.82 5.66
C ALA A 193 13.09 -5.96 6.68
N ALA A 194 13.53 -7.14 6.23
CA ALA A 194 13.74 -8.29 7.10
C ALA A 194 14.73 -7.99 8.23
N LYS A 195 15.80 -7.26 7.95
CA LYS A 195 16.76 -6.83 8.97
C LYS A 195 16.12 -5.92 10.02
N VAL A 196 15.40 -4.88 9.60
CA VAL A 196 14.71 -3.95 10.51
C VAL A 196 13.70 -4.69 11.40
N ILE A 197 12.90 -5.57 10.80
CA ILE A 197 11.90 -6.37 11.50
C ILE A 197 12.57 -7.31 12.50
N ALA A 198 13.59 -8.05 12.08
CA ALA A 198 14.29 -9.01 12.93
C ALA A 198 14.96 -8.32 14.12
N ASP A 199 15.62 -7.18 13.89
CA ASP A 199 16.26 -6.39 14.95
C ASP A 199 15.23 -5.91 15.98
N ARG A 200 14.06 -5.44 15.52
CA ARG A 200 12.97 -5.02 16.41
C ARG A 200 12.36 -6.18 17.20
N LEU A 201 12.08 -7.30 16.55
CA LEU A 201 11.54 -8.49 17.22
C LEU A 201 12.53 -9.04 18.26
N ALA A 202 13.82 -9.06 17.96
CA ALA A 202 14.86 -9.49 18.89
C ALA A 202 15.00 -8.55 20.08
N ALA A 203 14.88 -7.24 19.89
CA ALA A 203 14.89 -6.27 20.97
C ALA A 203 13.69 -6.48 21.91
N ASP A 204 12.49 -6.63 21.35
CA ASP A 204 11.27 -6.87 22.13
C ASP A 204 11.32 -8.21 22.89
N TRP A 205 11.89 -9.27 22.27
CA TRP A 205 12.07 -10.57 22.92
C TRP A 205 12.98 -10.50 24.16
N LYS A 206 14.01 -9.66 24.14
CA LYS A 206 14.94 -9.46 25.26
C LYS A 206 14.33 -8.68 26.43
N VAL A 207 13.28 -7.89 26.18
CA VAL A 207 12.59 -7.12 27.24
C VAL A 207 11.50 -7.95 27.90
N GLY A 208 10.92 -8.91 27.17
CA GLY A 208 9.85 -9.79 27.65
C GLY A 208 10.30 -11.07 28.38
N ASN A 209 11.61 -11.35 28.43
CA ASN A 209 12.23 -12.47 29.16
C ASN A 209 13.30 -11.93 30.12
#